data_AF-A0A538AWC0-F1
#
_entry.id   AF-A0A538AWC0-F1
#
_cell.length_a   1.000
_cell.length_b   1.000
_cell.length_c   1.000
_cell.angle_alpha   90.00
_cell.angle_beta   90.00
_cell.angle_gamma   90.00
#
_symmetry.space_group_name_H-M   'P 1'
#
loop_
_entity.id
_entity.type
_entity.pdbx_description
1 polymer ?
#
loop_
_entity_poly.entity_id
_entity_poly.type
_entity_poly.pdbx_seq_one_letter_code
_entity_poly.pdbx_strand_id
1 'polypeptide(L)' 'MVLEQEKDIDLVGEAGDGAEAVNIAQDTMPDVVLMDVRMPRRGGIEATSQIKAIAPHTKILML' A
#
# COMPACT_ATOMS: atom_id res chain seq x y z
N MET A 1 -4.89 14.63 -3.20
CA MET A 1 -5.68 13.47 -2.73
C MET A 1 -6.30 13.77 -1.37
N VAL A 2 -7.32 13.04 -0.92
CA VAL A 2 -7.97 13.28 0.40
C VAL A 2 -6.97 13.13 1.55
N LEU A 3 -6.06 12.15 1.47
CA LEU A 3 -5.08 11.85 2.52
C LEU A 3 -3.98 12.92 2.67
N GLU A 4 -3.60 13.62 1.60
CA GLU A 4 -2.59 14.70 1.65
C GLU A 4 -3.06 15.93 2.45
N GLN A 5 -4.35 16.02 2.75
CA GLN A 5 -4.91 17.14 3.52
C GLN A 5 -4.80 16.93 5.03
N GLU A 6 -4.56 15.69 5.46
CA GLU A 6 -4.40 15.33 6.87
C GLU A 6 -2.97 15.60 7.33
N LYS A 7 -2.81 16.41 8.39
CA LYS A 7 -1.50 16.91 8.83
C LYS A 7 -0.64 15.85 9.54
N ASP A 8 -1.26 14.76 9.96
CA ASP A 8 -0.65 13.64 10.68
C ASP A 8 -0.35 12.44 9.76
N ILE A 9 -0.62 12.57 8.46
CA ILE A 9 -0.34 11.54 7.45
C ILE A 9 0.68 12.10 6.46
N ASP A 10 1.78 11.36 6.28
CA ASP A 10 2.72 11.60 5.19
C ASP A 10 2.43 10.61 4.05
N LEU A 11 2.11 11.13 2.86
CA LEU A 11 1.82 10.29 1.70
C LEU A 11 3.13 9.88 1.02
N VAL A 12 3.60 8.68 1.34
CA VAL A 12 4.88 8.16 0.82
C VAL A 12 4.79 7.52 -0.57
N GLY A 13 3.58 7.23 -1.07
CA GLY A 13 3.40 6.74 -2.44
C GLY A 13 1.97 6.35 -2.80
N GLU A 14 1.73 6.21 -4.11
CA GLU A 14 0.46 5.81 -4.72
C GLU A 14 0.71 4.75 -5.78
N ALA A 15 -0.18 3.75 -5.86
CA ALA A 15 -0.07 2.66 -6.81
C ALA A 15 -1.36 2.49 -7.61
N GLY A 16 -1.23 2.27 -8.91
CA GLY A 16 -2.34 1.91 -9.80
C GLY A 16 -2.61 0.41 -9.86
N ASP A 17 -1.72 -0.43 -9.32
CA ASP A 17 -1.90 -1.88 -9.19
C ASP A 17 -1.07 -2.50 -8.06
N GLY A 18 -1.28 -3.79 -7.81
CA GLY A 18 -0.64 -4.51 -6.72
C GLY A 18 0.86 -4.78 -6.87
N ALA A 19 1.41 -4.82 -8.08
CA ALA A 19 2.84 -4.94 -8.29
C ALA A 19 3.55 -3.60 -8.01
N GLU A 20 2.97 -2.49 -8.46
CA GLU A 20 3.45 -1.14 -8.12
C GLU A 20 3.37 -0.90 -6.61
N ALA A 21 2.28 -1.32 -5.96
CA ALA A 21 2.12 -1.20 -4.51
C ALA A 21 3.20 -1.97 -3.73
N VAL A 22 3.61 -3.16 -4.20
CA VAL A 22 4.68 -3.94 -3.57
C VAL A 22 6.03 -3.23 -3.71
N ASN A 23 6.35 -2.68 -4.89
CA ASN A 23 7.60 -1.95 -5.11
C ASN A 23 7.67 -0.69 -4.23
N ILE A 24 6.60 0.10 -4.21
CA ILE A 24 6.53 1.32 -3.38
C ILE A 24 6.65 0.96 -1.90
N ALA A 25 5.96 -0.08 -1.43
CA ALA A 25 6.05 -0.50 -0.04
C ALA A 25 7.46 -0.97 0.34
N GLN A 26 8.19 -1.59 -0.59
CA GLN A 26 9.59 -1.98 -0.40
C GLN A 26 10.51 -0.76 -0.24
N ASP A 27 10.32 0.26 -1.08
CA ASP A 27 11.19 1.43 -1.12
C ASP A 27 10.91 2.40 0.02
N THR A 28 9.65 2.50 0.45
CA THR A 28 9.19 3.51 1.42
C THR A 28 8.95 2.97 2.82
N MET A 29 8.81 1.63 2.96
CA MET A 29 8.55 0.96 4.23
C MET A 29 7.42 1.62 5.05
N PRO A 30 6.20 1.75 4.51
CA PRO A 30 5.13 2.54 5.11
C PRO A 30 4.62 1.92 6.41
N ASP A 31 4.16 2.77 7.33
CA ASP A 31 3.47 2.32 8.55
C ASP A 31 2.10 1.72 8.24
N VAL A 32 1.37 2.32 7.29
CA VAL A 32 0.02 1.95 6.89
C VAL A 32 -0.12 1.96 5.37
N VAL A 33 -0.81 0.96 4.83
CA VAL A 33 -1.25 0.90 3.43
C VAL A 33 -2.78 0.81 3.39
N LEU A 34 -3.40 1.71 2.62
CA LEU A 34 -4.79 1.59 2.21
C LEU A 34 -4.83 0.82 0.88
N MET A 35 -5.47 -0.35 0.86
CA MET A 35 -5.39 -1.29 -0.25
C MET A 35 -6.78 -1.61 -0.79
N ASP A 36 -7.00 -1.38 -2.09
CA ASP A 36 -8.20 -1.87 -2.78
C ASP A 36 -8.07 -3.37 -3.06
N VAL A 37 -9.10 -4.15 -2.72
CA VAL A 37 -9.17 -5.58 -3.05
C VAL A 37 -9.09 -5.82 -4.57
N ARG A 38 -9.75 -4.98 -5.36
CA ARG A 38 -9.92 -5.13 -6.81
C ARG A 38 -9.08 -4.10 -7.57
N MET A 39 -7.81 -4.43 -7.76
CA MET A 39 -6.92 -3.66 -8.63
C MET A 39 -6.69 -4.33 -9.99
N PRO A 40 -6.37 -3.56 -11.05
CA PRO A 40 -5.88 -4.09 -12.31
C PRO A 40 -4.59 -4.90 -12.15
N ARG A 41 -4.28 -5.79 -13.11
CA ARG A 41 -3.04 -6.60 -13.18
C ARG A 41 -2.83 -7.54 -11.99
N ARG A 42 -2.43 -7.02 -10.83
CA ARG A 42 -2.26 -7.76 -9.57
C ARG A 42 -3.24 -7.20 -8.53
N GLY A 43 -4.08 -8.07 -7.98
CA GLY A 43 -5.09 -7.70 -6.99
C GLY A 43 -4.50 -7.39 -5.61
N GLY A 44 -5.27 -6.68 -4.78
CA GLY A 44 -4.81 -6.22 -3.47
C GLY A 44 -4.55 -7.34 -2.46
N ILE A 45 -5.21 -8.49 -2.59
CA ILE A 45 -5.00 -9.64 -1.68
C ILE A 45 -3.60 -10.25 -1.89
N GLU A 46 -3.18 -10.43 -3.14
CA GLU A 46 -1.85 -10.95 -3.47
C GLU A 46 -0.78 -9.92 -3.08
N ALA A 47 -1.01 -8.64 -3.38
CA ALA A 47 -0.12 -7.55 -3.00
C ALA A 47 0.07 -7.47 -1.48
N THR A 48 -1.03 -7.56 -0.71
CA THR A 48 -1.01 -7.58 0.77
C THR A 48 -0.08 -8.68 1.28
N SER A 49 -0.20 -9.90 0.75
CA SER A 49 0.63 -11.03 1.18
C SER A 49 2.12 -10.78 0.94
N GLN A 50 2.48 -10.18 -0.21
CA GLN A 50 3.86 -9.83 -0.53
C GLN A 50 4.39 -8.68 0.32
N ILE A 51 3.59 -7.61 0.50
CA ILE A 51 3.93 -6.47 1.36
C ILE A 51 4.18 -6.96 2.79
N LYS A 52 3.34 -7.85 3.33
CA LYS A 52 3.56 -8.41 4.68
C LYS A 52 4.85 -9.23 4.81
N ALA A 53 5.34 -9.84 3.72
CA ALA A 53 6.58 -10.60 3.74
C ALA A 53 7.82 -9.68 3.76
N ILE A 54 7.78 -8.55 3.05
CA ILE A 54 8.91 -7.59 2.97
C ILE A 54 8.86 -6.53 4.08
N ALA A 55 7.67 -6.14 4.51
CA ALA A 55 7.40 -5.14 5.54
C ALA A 55 6.43 -5.71 6.59
N PRO A 56 6.88 -6.60 7.50
CA PRO A 56 6.02 -7.26 8.48
C PRO A 56 5.33 -6.29 9.46
N HIS A 57 5.86 -5.08 9.63
CA HIS A 57 5.30 -4.07 10.54
C HIS A 57 4.15 -3.27 9.94
N THR A 58 4.13 -3.10 8.61
CA THR A 58 3.10 -2.37 7.88
C THR A 58 1.71 -2.90 8.19
N LYS A 59 0.81 -1.99 8.59
CA LYS A 59 -0.62 -2.27 8.77
C LYS A 59 -1.32 -2.07 7.44
N ILE A 60 -2.27 -2.93 7.12
CA ILE A 60 -2.98 -2.89 5.85
C ILE A 60 -4.47 -2.82 6.13
N LEU A 61 -5.12 -1.79 5.60
CA LEU A 61 -6.57 -1.61 5.65
C LEU A 61 -7.14 -1.85 4.26
N MET A 62 -8.04 -2.83 4.14
CA MET A 62 -8.68 -3.18 2.87
C MET A 62 -9.94 -2.33 2.64
N LEU A 63 -10.12 -1.83 1.41
CA LEU A 63 -11.35 -1.18 0.92
C LEU A 63 -12.31 -2.16 0.22
#